data_AF-A0A939CFX1-F1
#
_entry.id   AF-A0A939CFX1-F1
#
_cell.length_a   1.000
_cell.length_b   1.000
_cell.length_c   1.000
_cell.angle_alpha   90.00
_cell.angle_beta   90.00
_cell.angle_gamma   90.00
#
_symmetry.space_group_name_H-M   'P 1'
#
loop_
_entity.id
_entity.type
_entity.pdbx_description
1 polymer ?
#
loop_
_entity_poly.entity_id
_entity_poly.type
_entity_poly.pdbx_seq_one_letter_code
_entity_poly.pdbx_strand_id
1 'polypeptide(L)'
;MRSSSRRILWIALALALVSVSLLLIAQRQDKKPSSAGVELSEEERQAVREIQNAQAKESSRATFLDDLQAQGSVGAEGQSRAVIWREESDVPQSAAAALEAYRAQGEGKLMCSGYMDIKGNVWSGIVMSRTWVDIIYVTSTEDGAASTLRIVRLSAENVG
;
A
#
# COMPACT_ATOMS: atom_id res chain seq x y z
N MET A 1 -27.14 9.75 61.47
CA MET A 1 -27.29 10.31 60.10
C MET A 1 -25.98 10.76 59.40
N ARG A 2 -24.77 10.38 59.87
CA ARG A 2 -23.46 10.82 59.28
C ARG A 2 -22.87 9.88 58.20
N SER A 3 -23.47 8.72 57.96
CA SER A 3 -22.94 7.66 57.07
C SER A 3 -23.34 7.84 55.60
N SER A 4 -24.56 8.32 55.33
CA SER A 4 -25.09 8.42 53.96
C SER A 4 -24.41 9.52 53.13
N SER A 5 -24.11 10.67 53.75
CA SER A 5 -23.43 11.79 53.08
C SER A 5 -22.01 11.45 52.65
N ARG A 6 -21.30 10.60 53.41
CA ARG A 6 -19.97 10.11 53.02
C ARG A 6 -20.07 9.17 51.83
N ARG A 7 -21.07 8.29 51.79
CA ARG A 7 -21.29 7.37 50.65
C ARG A 7 -21.65 8.13 49.38
N ILE A 8 -22.50 9.16 49.47
CA ILE A 8 -22.84 10.02 48.34
C ILE A 8 -21.61 10.77 47.83
N LEU A 9 -20.77 11.30 48.74
CA LEU A 9 -19.52 11.96 48.38
C LEU A 9 -18.54 11.00 47.68
N TRP A 10 -18.41 9.75 48.16
CA TRP A 10 -17.57 8.73 47.52
C TRP A 10 -18.07 8.33 46.13
N ILE A 11 -19.39 8.21 45.95
CA ILE A 11 -20.00 7.91 44.64
C ILE A 11 -19.77 9.06 43.67
N ALA A 12 -19.99 10.31 44.10
CA ALA A 12 -19.75 11.48 43.27
C ALA A 12 -18.26 11.60 42.87
N LEU A 13 -17.34 11.32 43.80
CA LEU A 13 -15.91 11.30 43.53
C LEU A 13 -15.52 10.20 42.52
N ALA A 14 -16.08 9.00 42.66
CA ALA A 14 -15.84 7.90 41.72
C ALA A 14 -16.36 8.25 40.30
N LEU A 15 -17.55 8.85 40.20
CA LEU A 15 -18.10 9.32 38.92
C LEU A 15 -17.24 10.41 38.27
N ALA A 16 -16.73 11.36 39.06
CA ALA A 16 -15.83 12.40 38.58
C ALA A 16 -14.48 11.82 38.09
N LEU A 17 -13.95 10.81 38.77
CA LEU A 17 -12.72 10.14 38.34
C LEU A 17 -12.92 9.33 37.05
N VAL A 18 -14.07 8.66 36.90
CA VAL A 18 -14.42 7.94 35.66
C VAL A 18 -14.63 8.90 34.50
N SER A 19 -15.30 10.03 34.71
CA SER A 19 -15.51 11.03 33.64
C SER A 19 -14.18 11.67 33.21
N VAL A 20 -13.29 12.01 34.14
CA VAL A 20 -11.94 12.50 33.83
C VAL A 20 -11.13 11.42 33.10
N SER A 21 -11.25 10.16 33.51
CA SER A 21 -10.55 9.05 32.84
C SER A 21 -11.05 8.84 31.40
N LEU A 22 -12.37 8.90 31.17
CA LEU A 22 -12.97 8.84 29.83
C LEU A 22 -12.56 10.05 28.98
N LEU A 23 -12.51 11.26 29.56
CA LEU A 23 -12.04 12.46 28.88
C LEU A 23 -10.55 12.35 28.50
N LEU A 24 -9.72 11.77 29.37
CA LEU A 24 -8.30 11.53 29.10
C LEU A 24 -8.10 10.46 28.02
N ILE A 25 -8.94 9.43 27.97
CA ILE A 25 -8.91 8.42 26.91
C ILE A 25 -9.34 9.03 25.57
N ALA A 26 -10.40 9.85 25.55
CA ALA A 26 -10.81 10.60 24.36
C ALA A 26 -9.73 11.59 23.89
N GLN A 27 -9.11 12.34 24.80
CA GLN A 27 -7.98 13.22 24.46
C GLN A 27 -6.72 12.48 24.03
N ARG A 28 -6.52 11.22 24.47
CA ARG A 28 -5.45 10.36 23.93
C ARG A 28 -5.74 9.93 22.49
N GLN A 29 -7.01 9.82 22.08
CA GLN A 29 -7.38 9.53 20.70
C GLN A 29 -7.20 10.75 19.78
N ASP A 30 -7.37 11.98 20.30
CA ASP A 30 -7.12 13.23 19.55
C ASP A 30 -5.65 13.57 19.35
N LYS A 31 -4.74 12.92 20.10
CA LYS A 31 -3.32 12.89 19.71
C LYS A 31 -3.20 11.98 18.50
N LYS A 32 -3.51 12.55 17.33
CA LYS A 32 -3.09 12.06 16.01
C LYS A 32 -1.68 11.51 16.21
N PRO A 33 -1.44 10.21 15.95
CA PRO A 33 -0.14 9.62 16.23
C PRO A 33 0.89 10.51 15.57
N SER A 34 1.79 11.07 16.37
CA SER A 34 3.06 11.59 15.87
C SER A 34 3.83 10.37 15.41
N SER A 35 3.40 9.82 14.28
CA SER A 35 4.33 9.17 13.38
C SER A 35 5.28 10.29 12.97
N ALA A 36 6.58 10.02 12.99
CA ALA A 36 7.50 10.72 12.11
C ALA A 36 7.13 10.35 10.65
N GLY A 37 5.90 10.67 10.25
CA GLY A 37 5.38 10.47 8.92
C GLY A 37 5.90 11.62 8.09
N VAL A 38 6.47 11.29 6.93
CA VAL A 38 6.77 12.28 5.90
C VAL A 38 5.46 13.05 5.64
N GLU A 39 5.47 14.37 5.88
CA GLU A 39 4.34 15.21 5.48
C GLU A 39 4.34 15.28 3.95
N LEU A 40 3.57 14.38 3.34
CA LEU A 40 3.34 14.40 1.91
C LEU A 40 2.50 15.63 1.54
N SER A 41 2.91 16.31 0.48
CA SER A 41 2.12 17.37 -0.17
C SER A 41 0.77 16.80 -0.64
N GLU A 42 -0.21 17.67 -0.91
CA GLU A 42 -1.50 17.20 -1.42
C GLU A 42 -1.37 16.50 -2.78
N GLU A 43 -0.42 16.95 -3.60
CA GLU A 43 -0.07 16.33 -4.88
C GLU A 43 0.52 14.93 -4.68
N GLU A 44 1.45 14.76 -3.75
CA GLU A 44 2.03 13.45 -3.43
C GLU A 44 0.98 12.49 -2.86
N ARG A 45 0.08 12.98 -2.00
CA ARG A 45 -1.05 12.19 -1.49
C ARG A 45 -1.99 11.77 -2.60
N GLN A 46 -2.26 12.66 -3.55
CA GLN A 46 -3.10 12.36 -4.69
C GLN A 46 -2.45 11.29 -5.58
N ALA A 47 -1.15 11.41 -5.87
CA ALA A 47 -0.40 10.40 -6.63
C ALA A 47 -0.39 9.03 -5.92
N VAL A 48 -0.22 9.01 -4.59
CA VAL A 48 -0.30 7.76 -3.80
C VAL A 48 -1.69 7.14 -3.90
N ARG A 49 -2.76 7.95 -3.81
CA ARG A 49 -4.14 7.47 -3.97
C ARG A 49 -4.38 6.92 -5.37
N GLU A 50 -3.83 7.54 -6.40
CA GLU A 50 -3.94 7.05 -7.78
C GLU A 50 -3.27 5.68 -7.94
N ILE A 51 -2.03 5.52 -7.46
CA ILE A 51 -1.32 4.23 -7.49
C ILE A 51 -2.12 3.13 -6.76
N GLN A 52 -2.65 3.46 -5.58
CA GLN A 52 -3.41 2.52 -4.74
C GLN A 52 -4.75 2.14 -5.36
N ASN A 53 -5.45 3.12 -5.95
CA ASN A 53 -6.80 2.94 -6.49
C ASN A 53 -6.82 2.60 -7.98
N ALA A 54 -5.65 2.51 -8.64
CA ALA A 54 -5.57 2.15 -10.05
C ALA A 54 -6.31 0.83 -10.29
N GLN A 55 -7.34 0.90 -11.12
CA GLN A 55 -8.16 -0.26 -11.47
C GLN A 55 -7.28 -1.25 -12.24
N ALA A 56 -7.01 -2.39 -11.61
CA ALA A 56 -6.16 -3.40 -12.21
C ALA A 56 -6.95 -4.27 -13.19
N LYS A 57 -6.41 -4.44 -14.40
CA LYS A 57 -6.88 -5.41 -15.38
C LYS A 57 -6.31 -6.79 -15.03
N GLU A 58 -7.15 -7.83 -15.08
CA GLU A 58 -6.67 -9.22 -14.95
C GLU A 58 -5.68 -9.56 -16.08
N SER A 59 -4.58 -10.23 -15.74
CA SER A 59 -3.50 -10.53 -16.70
C SER A 59 -2.83 -11.88 -16.38
N SER A 60 -1.61 -12.08 -16.86
CA SER A 60 -0.79 -13.27 -16.59
C SER A 60 0.69 -12.92 -16.70
N ARG A 61 1.56 -13.76 -16.14
CA ARG A 61 3.01 -13.64 -16.32
C ARG A 61 3.45 -13.54 -17.77
N ALA A 62 2.74 -14.17 -18.70
CA ALA A 62 3.12 -14.16 -20.12
C ALA A 62 2.72 -12.86 -20.84
N THR A 63 1.70 -12.14 -20.36
CA THR A 63 1.06 -11.05 -21.12
C THR A 63 1.06 -9.70 -20.41
N PHE A 64 1.46 -9.62 -19.14
CA PHE A 64 1.30 -8.41 -18.34
C PHE A 64 1.99 -7.17 -18.91
N LEU A 65 3.14 -7.32 -19.56
CA LEU A 65 3.87 -6.20 -20.20
C LEU A 65 3.09 -5.65 -21.40
N ASP A 66 2.55 -6.54 -22.23
CA ASP A 66 1.71 -6.17 -23.37
C ASP A 66 0.38 -5.56 -22.91
N ASP A 67 -0.21 -6.12 -21.85
CA ASP A 67 -1.44 -5.61 -21.23
C ASP A 67 -1.26 -4.20 -20.64
N LEU A 68 -0.12 -3.93 -19.99
CA LEU A 68 0.23 -2.59 -19.48
C LEU A 68 0.47 -1.60 -20.62
N GLN A 69 1.05 -2.05 -21.73
CA GLN A 69 1.27 -1.21 -22.90
C GLN A 69 -0.06 -0.87 -23.59
N ALA A 70 -0.95 -1.85 -23.78
CA ALA A 70 -2.23 -1.68 -24.45
C ALA A 70 -3.21 -0.75 -23.70
N GLN A 71 -3.09 -0.66 -22.37
CA GLN A 71 -3.89 0.26 -21.55
C GLN A 71 -3.61 1.75 -21.86
N GLY A 72 -2.51 2.09 -22.52
CA GLY A 72 -2.18 3.46 -22.91
C GLY A 72 -3.09 4.09 -23.97
N SER A 73 -3.90 3.29 -24.65
CA SER A 73 -4.76 3.74 -25.74
C SER A 73 -6.13 4.23 -25.27
N VAL A 74 -6.48 4.06 -23.99
CA VAL A 74 -7.81 4.32 -23.44
C VAL A 74 -7.79 5.57 -22.56
N GLY A 75 -7.81 6.73 -23.21
CA GLY A 75 -8.46 7.96 -22.73
C GLY A 75 -8.18 8.45 -21.31
N ALA A 76 -6.94 8.89 -21.03
CA ALA A 76 -6.61 10.09 -20.24
C ALA A 76 -5.10 10.14 -19.99
N GLU A 77 -4.46 11.23 -20.40
CA GLU A 77 -3.11 11.55 -19.97
C GLU A 77 -3.03 11.56 -18.43
N GLY A 78 -1.98 10.97 -17.86
CA GLY A 78 -1.75 10.95 -16.41
C GLY A 78 -2.36 9.79 -15.63
N GLN A 79 -3.14 8.88 -16.26
CA GLN A 79 -3.68 7.73 -15.52
C GLN A 79 -2.65 6.61 -15.34
N SER A 80 -2.47 6.18 -14.08
CA SER A 80 -1.75 4.98 -13.71
C SER A 80 -2.43 3.73 -14.29
N ARG A 81 -1.68 2.89 -14.99
CA ARG A 81 -2.17 1.62 -15.56
C ARG A 81 -1.86 0.51 -14.59
N ALA A 82 -2.75 -0.45 -14.44
CA ALA A 82 -2.51 -1.54 -13.51
C ALA A 82 -2.92 -2.89 -14.07
N VAL A 83 -2.15 -3.91 -13.71
CA VAL A 83 -2.47 -5.31 -13.98
C VAL A 83 -2.37 -6.11 -12.68
N ILE A 84 -3.18 -7.15 -12.58
CA ILE A 84 -3.18 -8.08 -11.45
C ILE A 84 -3.33 -9.51 -11.96
N TRP A 85 -2.65 -10.45 -11.32
CA TRP A 85 -2.86 -11.88 -11.57
C TRP A 85 -2.37 -12.71 -10.38
N ARG A 86 -2.76 -13.98 -10.37
CA ARG A 86 -2.33 -14.97 -9.38
C ARG A 86 -1.31 -15.93 -9.98
N GLU A 87 -0.32 -16.31 -9.19
CA GLU A 87 0.63 -17.38 -9.49
C GLU A 87 0.56 -18.47 -8.43
N GLU A 88 0.59 -19.73 -8.86
CA GLU A 88 0.72 -20.90 -7.99
C GLU A 88 2.20 -21.14 -7.61
N SER A 89 2.87 -20.06 -7.18
CA SER A 89 4.24 -20.08 -6.69
C SER A 89 4.42 -19.07 -5.56
N ASP A 90 5.42 -19.28 -4.72
CA ASP A 90 5.72 -18.42 -3.59
C ASP A 90 6.20 -17.02 -4.04
N VAL A 91 6.29 -16.10 -3.07
CA VAL A 91 6.70 -14.70 -3.32
C VAL A 91 8.07 -14.60 -4.00
N PRO A 92 9.14 -15.27 -3.53
CA PRO A 92 10.44 -15.25 -4.21
C PRO A 92 10.37 -15.69 -5.68
N GLN A 93 9.71 -16.82 -5.97
CA GLN A 93 9.62 -17.36 -7.32
C GLN A 93 8.81 -16.45 -8.23
N SER A 94 7.69 -15.94 -7.74
CA SER A 94 6.82 -15.01 -8.46
C SER A 94 7.53 -13.69 -8.78
N ALA A 95 8.25 -13.11 -7.81
CA ALA A 95 9.03 -11.90 -8.02
C ALA A 95 10.16 -12.12 -9.05
N ALA A 96 10.90 -13.22 -8.94
CA ALA A 96 11.96 -13.56 -9.89
C ALA A 96 11.41 -13.74 -11.31
N ALA A 97 10.25 -14.41 -11.45
CA ALA A 97 9.61 -14.63 -12.74
C ALA A 97 9.15 -13.31 -13.39
N ALA A 98 8.60 -12.37 -12.61
CA ALA A 98 8.24 -11.05 -13.12
C ALA A 98 9.48 -10.27 -13.59
N LEU A 99 10.56 -10.26 -12.81
CA LEU A 99 11.81 -9.58 -13.17
C LEU A 99 12.48 -10.21 -14.40
N GLU A 100 12.37 -11.53 -14.57
CA GLU A 100 12.86 -12.23 -15.74
C GLU A 100 12.10 -11.79 -17.00
N ALA A 101 10.79 -11.55 -16.92
CA ALA A 101 10.02 -11.02 -18.05
C ALA A 101 10.48 -9.62 -18.47
N TYR A 102 10.74 -8.71 -17.52
CA TYR A 102 11.35 -7.41 -17.83
C TYR A 102 12.73 -7.56 -18.48
N ARG A 103 13.57 -8.45 -17.94
CA ARG A 103 14.90 -8.74 -18.51
C ARG A 103 14.81 -9.28 -19.94
N ALA A 104 13.84 -10.15 -20.20
CA ALA A 104 13.61 -10.75 -21.52
C ALA A 104 13.07 -9.73 -22.54
N GLN A 105 12.20 -8.81 -22.12
CA GLN A 105 11.74 -7.71 -22.97
C GLN A 105 12.88 -6.76 -23.35
N GLY A 106 13.89 -6.61 -22.49
CA GLY A 106 15.03 -5.71 -22.71
C GLY A 106 14.70 -4.24 -22.47
N GLU A 107 13.50 -3.94 -21.97
CA GLU A 107 13.06 -2.60 -21.59
C GLU A 107 12.85 -2.51 -20.07
N GLY A 108 13.36 -1.43 -19.48
CA GLY A 108 13.27 -1.22 -18.04
C GLY A 108 14.45 -1.78 -17.26
N LYS A 109 14.82 -1.07 -16.19
CA LYS A 109 15.91 -1.42 -15.28
C LYS A 109 15.35 -1.49 -13.85
N LEU A 110 15.66 -2.58 -13.15
CA LEU A 110 15.36 -2.67 -11.72
C LEU A 110 16.18 -1.62 -10.96
N MET A 111 15.49 -0.75 -10.24
CA MET A 111 16.08 0.35 -9.47
C MET A 111 16.27 -0.02 -8.00
N CYS A 112 15.23 -0.60 -7.39
CA CYS A 112 15.29 -1.14 -6.04
C CYS A 112 14.27 -2.28 -5.89
N SER A 113 14.50 -3.12 -4.88
CA SER A 113 13.56 -4.16 -4.46
C SER A 113 13.79 -4.60 -3.02
N GLY A 114 12.79 -5.21 -2.41
CA GLY A 114 12.89 -5.77 -1.07
C GLY A 114 11.56 -6.24 -0.51
N TYR A 115 11.63 -6.92 0.64
CA TYR A 115 10.45 -7.27 1.41
C TYR A 115 9.91 -6.04 2.15
N MET A 116 8.59 -5.86 2.09
CA MET A 116 7.87 -4.75 2.70
C MET A 116 7.42 -5.05 4.13
N ASP A 117 7.48 -6.32 4.54
CA ASP A 117 7.17 -6.77 5.89
C ASP A 117 8.19 -7.80 6.41
N ILE A 118 8.28 -7.93 7.73
CA ILE A 118 9.25 -8.80 8.41
C ILE A 118 8.94 -10.29 8.20
N LYS A 119 7.68 -10.66 7.95
CA LYS A 119 7.29 -12.06 7.73
C LYS A 119 7.67 -12.54 6.32
N GLY A 120 8.01 -11.62 5.42
CA GLY A 120 8.34 -11.93 4.03
C GLY A 120 7.11 -12.22 3.17
N ASN A 121 5.93 -11.77 3.60
CA ASN A 121 4.67 -12.03 2.89
C ASN A 121 4.48 -11.09 1.70
N VAL A 122 5.16 -9.96 1.69
CA VAL A 122 5.03 -8.92 0.68
C VAL A 122 6.43 -8.52 0.20
N TRP A 123 6.65 -8.64 -1.10
CA TRP A 123 7.82 -8.12 -1.79
C TRP A 123 7.40 -7.00 -2.74
N SER A 124 8.25 -5.99 -2.89
CA SER A 124 8.06 -4.93 -3.87
C SER A 124 9.35 -4.62 -4.62
N GLY A 125 9.19 -4.14 -5.85
CA GLY A 125 10.27 -3.68 -6.70
C GLY A 125 9.85 -2.52 -7.58
N ILE A 126 10.82 -1.68 -7.95
CA ILE A 126 10.61 -0.56 -8.86
C ILE A 126 11.46 -0.79 -10.11
N VAL A 127 10.81 -0.89 -11.27
CA VAL A 127 11.45 -1.00 -12.57
C VAL A 127 11.22 0.30 -13.34
N MET A 128 12.28 0.89 -13.89
CA MET A 128 12.20 2.18 -14.57
C MET A 128 12.72 2.07 -16.00
N SER A 129 11.97 2.63 -16.95
CA SER A 129 12.40 2.84 -18.33
C SER A 129 12.63 4.33 -18.61
N ARG A 130 12.80 4.69 -19.88
CA ARG A 130 12.89 6.10 -20.29
C ARG A 130 11.54 6.83 -20.23
N THR A 131 10.44 6.10 -20.34
CA THR A 131 9.09 6.68 -20.52
C THR A 131 8.09 6.22 -19.47
N TRP A 132 8.47 5.28 -18.60
CA TRP A 132 7.59 4.76 -17.57
C TRP A 132 8.33 4.26 -16.31
N VAL A 133 7.58 4.17 -15.22
CA VAL A 133 7.99 3.54 -13.95
C VAL A 133 6.94 2.51 -13.57
N ASP A 134 7.38 1.27 -13.34
CA ASP A 134 6.55 0.18 -12.86
C ASP A 134 6.85 -0.10 -11.38
N ILE A 135 5.79 -0.09 -10.57
CA ILE A 135 5.82 -0.51 -9.17
C ILE A 135 5.21 -1.90 -9.10
N ILE A 136 6.02 -2.88 -8.69
CA ILE A 136 5.65 -4.28 -8.57
C ILE A 136 5.32 -4.57 -7.11
N TYR A 137 4.19 -5.25 -6.88
CA TYR A 137 3.80 -5.83 -5.61
C TYR A 137 3.60 -7.33 -5.79
N VAL A 138 4.21 -8.13 -4.94
CA VAL A 138 4.00 -9.57 -4.88
C VAL A 138 3.58 -9.91 -3.45
N THR A 139 2.36 -10.39 -3.28
CA THR A 139 1.76 -10.66 -1.98
C THR A 139 1.44 -12.14 -1.87
N SER A 140 1.90 -12.77 -0.79
CA SER A 140 1.61 -14.17 -0.48
C SER A 140 0.15 -14.38 -0.10
N THR A 141 -0.39 -15.55 -0.43
CA THR A 141 -1.63 -16.06 0.17
C THR A 141 -1.45 -16.42 1.64
N GLU A 142 -2.56 -16.60 2.36
CA GLU A 142 -2.52 -16.94 3.79
C GLU A 142 -1.76 -18.24 4.10
N ASP A 143 -1.78 -19.20 3.17
CA ASP A 143 -1.09 -20.50 3.29
C ASP A 143 0.36 -20.50 2.77
N GLY A 144 0.82 -19.39 2.17
CA GLY A 144 2.16 -19.28 1.61
C GLY A 144 2.39 -20.03 0.29
N ALA A 145 1.40 -20.77 -0.22
CA ALA A 145 1.57 -21.66 -1.37
C ALA A 145 1.50 -20.94 -2.72
N ALA A 146 0.91 -19.75 -2.75
CA ALA A 146 0.69 -18.97 -3.95
C ALA A 146 0.93 -17.48 -3.67
N SER A 147 0.92 -16.69 -4.73
CA SER A 147 1.04 -15.24 -4.63
C SER A 147 0.14 -14.52 -5.62
N THR A 148 -0.15 -13.26 -5.30
CA THR A 148 -0.83 -12.32 -6.19
C THR A 148 0.15 -11.24 -6.57
N LEU A 149 0.34 -11.04 -7.87
CA LEU A 149 1.15 -9.97 -8.43
C LEU A 149 0.24 -8.83 -8.83
N ARG A 150 0.61 -7.61 -8.46
CA ARG A 150 0.01 -6.38 -8.95
C ARG A 150 1.11 -5.45 -9.42
N ILE A 151 1.00 -4.97 -10.66
CA ILE A 151 1.96 -4.03 -11.24
C ILE A 151 1.23 -2.76 -11.62
N VAL A 152 1.76 -1.62 -11.20
CA VAL A 152 1.27 -0.29 -11.59
C VAL A 152 2.32 0.40 -12.44
N ARG A 153 1.94 0.78 -13.66
CA ARG A 153 2.75 1.59 -14.57
C ARG A 153 2.34 3.05 -14.49
N LEU A 154 3.31 3.90 -14.19
CA LEU A 154 3.22 5.35 -14.25
C LEU A 154 3.94 5.85 -15.50
N SER A 155 3.36 6.84 -16.18
CA SER A 155 4.07 7.56 -17.25
C SER A 155 5.16 8.44 -16.65
N ALA A 156 6.36 8.40 -17.22
CA ALA A 156 7.46 9.29 -16.84
C ALA A 156 7.45 10.62 -17.61
N GLU A 157 6.46 10.86 -18.47
CA GLU A 157 6.37 12.08 -19.33
C GLU A 157 6.16 13.39 -18.56
N ASN A 158 6.12 13.36 -17.22
CA ASN A 158 5.98 14.54 -16.35
C ASN A 158 7.21 14.83 -15.48
N VAL A 159 8.39 14.28 -15.75
CA VAL A 159 9.64 14.71 -15.10
C VAL A 159 10.46 15.56 -16.06
N GLY A 160 9.93 16.75 -16.37
CA GLY A 160 10.62 17.84 -17.08
C GLY A 160 11.08 18.91 -16.10
#